data_AF-A0A5M9I174-F1
#
_entry.id   AF-A0A5M9I174-F1
#
_cell.length_a   1.000
_cell.length_b   1.000
_cell.length_c   1.000
_cell.angle_alpha   90.00
_cell.angle_beta   90.00
_cell.angle_gamma   90.00
#
_symmetry.space_group_name_H-M   'P 1'
#
loop_
_entity.id
_entity.type
_entity.pdbx_description
1 polymer ?
#
loop_
_entity_poly.entity_id
_entity_poly.type
_entity_poly.pdbx_seq_one_letter_code
_entity_poly.pdbx_strand_id
1 'polypeptide(L)'
;MSTDYYCKCKDCEYIDPTEKYGYKWYCTYRKTYEDPDEVKECRYYKQRGSGSGGCFLTTVCCEEKGLPDDCYELTMMRKYRDEILKKTVLGEKIIKFYYNEAPRIVQQIKGSDKREEICTWIYNEIRKVIHDYENGNLNEAGSRYLFMMYQADLVSANSNKLFID
;
A
#
# COMPACT_ATOMS: atom_id res chain seq x y z
N MET A 1 17.61 -5.03 -33.10
CA MET A 1 16.57 -6.06 -32.90
C MET A 1 16.61 -6.46 -31.44
N SER A 2 15.60 -6.07 -30.67
CA SER A 2 15.32 -6.59 -29.32
C SER A 2 13.82 -6.85 -29.31
N THR A 3 13.41 -8.03 -29.76
CA THR A 3 12.03 -8.48 -29.63
C THR A 3 11.81 -8.77 -28.15
N ASP A 4 11.18 -7.83 -27.45
CA ASP A 4 10.67 -8.01 -26.08
C ASP A 4 9.57 -9.10 -26.09
N TYR A 5 10.00 -10.35 -26.16
CA TYR A 5 9.19 -11.53 -25.87
C TYR A 5 9.20 -11.71 -24.35
N TYR A 6 8.37 -10.98 -23.62
CA TYR A 6 8.16 -11.23 -22.20
C TYR A 6 6.69 -11.07 -21.84
N CYS A 7 6.07 -12.20 -21.49
CA CYS A 7 4.68 -12.32 -21.07
C CYS A 7 4.26 -11.22 -20.10
N LYS A 8 3.17 -10.51 -20.42
CA LYS A 8 2.63 -9.44 -19.55
C LYS A 8 2.15 -9.97 -18.21
N CYS A 9 1.78 -11.25 -18.10
CA CYS A 9 1.24 -11.79 -16.86
C CYS A 9 2.26 -11.90 -15.73
N LYS A 10 3.59 -11.85 -15.97
CA LYS A 10 4.62 -11.97 -14.93
C LYS A 10 4.42 -11.03 -13.73
N ASP A 11 3.81 -9.87 -13.98
CA ASP A 11 3.53 -8.84 -12.99
C ASP A 11 2.03 -8.78 -12.65
N CYS A 12 1.23 -9.83 -12.91
CA CYS A 12 -0.21 -9.86 -12.67
C CYS A 12 -0.54 -10.19 -11.21
N GLU A 13 -1.56 -9.54 -10.63
CA GLU A 13 -2.01 -9.79 -9.25
C GLU A 13 -2.47 -11.23 -9.04
N TYR A 14 -3.00 -11.86 -10.09
CA TYR A 14 -3.57 -13.21 -10.06
C TYR A 14 -2.54 -14.33 -10.11
N ILE A 15 -1.25 -14.05 -10.28
CA ILE A 15 -0.21 -15.09 -10.13
C ILE A 15 -0.20 -15.57 -8.69
N ASP A 16 -0.29 -16.88 -8.50
CA ASP A 16 -0.07 -17.50 -7.20
C ASP A 16 1.35 -17.17 -6.69
N PRO A 17 1.49 -16.43 -5.58
CA PRO A 17 2.80 -16.04 -5.05
C PRO A 17 3.53 -17.20 -4.36
N THR A 18 2.85 -18.33 -4.15
CA THR A 18 3.42 -19.52 -3.49
C THR A 18 3.94 -20.56 -4.48
N GLU A 19 3.74 -20.33 -5.79
CA GLU A 19 4.25 -21.20 -6.85
C GLU A 19 5.79 -21.16 -6.89
N LYS A 20 6.41 -22.33 -6.85
CA LYS A 20 7.87 -22.51 -6.71
C LYS A 20 8.45 -23.53 -7.69
N TYR A 21 7.62 -24.20 -8.50
CA TYR A 21 7.97 -25.51 -9.06
C TYR A 21 7.91 -25.63 -10.60
N GLY A 22 7.75 -24.55 -11.37
CA GLY A 22 7.67 -24.72 -12.82
C GLY A 22 7.88 -23.48 -13.69
N TYR A 23 8.00 -23.74 -14.99
CA TYR A 23 7.99 -22.72 -16.04
C TYR A 23 6.59 -22.12 -16.27
N LYS A 24 5.54 -22.85 -15.86
CA LYS A 24 4.15 -22.37 -15.82
C LYS A 24 3.83 -21.79 -14.44
N TRP A 25 3.03 -20.74 -14.40
CA TRP A 25 2.48 -20.21 -13.14
C TRP A 25 1.00 -20.57 -12.99
N TYR A 26 0.55 -20.71 -11.76
CA TYR A 26 -0.88 -20.83 -11.49
C TYR A 26 -1.56 -19.46 -11.49
N CYS A 27 -2.54 -19.28 -12.37
CA CYS A 27 -3.40 -18.10 -12.41
C CYS A 27 -4.63 -18.34 -11.54
N THR A 28 -4.72 -17.65 -10.42
CA THR A 28 -5.81 -17.81 -9.44
C THR A 28 -7.18 -17.36 -9.96
N TYR A 29 -7.22 -16.44 -10.94
CA TYR A 29 -8.45 -16.02 -11.61
C TYR A 29 -9.01 -17.10 -12.55
N ARG A 30 -8.15 -17.65 -13.41
CA ARG A 30 -8.53 -18.72 -14.36
C ARG A 30 -8.58 -20.10 -13.73
N LYS A 31 -7.97 -20.26 -12.55
CA LYS A 31 -7.80 -21.52 -11.82
C LYS A 31 -7.09 -22.59 -12.66
N THR A 32 -6.03 -22.18 -13.34
CA THR A 32 -5.23 -23.07 -14.20
C THR A 32 -3.78 -22.64 -14.23
N TYR A 33 -2.90 -23.57 -14.59
CA TYR A 33 -1.52 -23.29 -14.97
C TYR A 33 -1.48 -22.63 -16.35
N GLU A 34 -0.81 -21.49 -16.44
CA GLU A 34 -0.61 -20.74 -17.68
C GLU A 34 0.86 -20.78 -18.08
N ASP A 35 1.09 -20.89 -19.39
CA ASP A 35 2.41 -20.87 -19.99
C ASP A 35 2.79 -19.43 -20.40
N PRO A 36 3.89 -18.86 -19.88
CA PRO A 36 4.37 -17.55 -20.29
C PRO A 36 4.50 -17.37 -21.80
N ASP A 37 4.93 -18.41 -22.49
CA ASP A 37 5.27 -18.32 -23.91
C ASP A 37 4.03 -18.44 -24.81
N GLU A 38 2.95 -19.05 -24.31
CA GLU A 38 1.67 -19.18 -25.01
C GLU A 38 0.73 -17.99 -24.74
N VAL A 39 0.77 -17.41 -23.53
CA VAL A 39 -0.11 -16.28 -23.15
C VAL A 39 0.54 -14.95 -23.55
N LYS A 40 0.45 -14.62 -24.83
CA LYS A 40 0.97 -13.35 -25.38
C LYS A 40 0.16 -12.13 -24.94
N GLU A 41 -1.15 -12.30 -24.75
CA GLU A 41 -2.07 -11.26 -24.28
C GLU A 41 -3.09 -11.84 -23.29
N CYS A 42 -3.21 -11.24 -22.11
CA CYS A 42 -4.21 -11.61 -21.12
C CYS A 42 -5.24 -10.50 -20.96
N ARG A 43 -6.48 -10.76 -21.39
CA ARG A 43 -7.62 -9.83 -21.23
C ARG A 43 -8.04 -9.57 -19.78
N TYR A 44 -7.53 -10.38 -18.85
CA TYR A 44 -7.75 -10.24 -17.40
C TYR A 44 -6.48 -9.80 -16.69
N TYR A 45 -5.47 -9.33 -17.44
CA TYR A 45 -4.27 -8.80 -16.84
C TYR A 45 -4.63 -7.65 -15.91
N LYS A 46 -4.24 -7.79 -14.66
CA LYS A 46 -4.28 -6.73 -13.68
C LYS A 46 -2.91 -6.66 -13.05
N GLN A 47 -2.14 -5.64 -13.42
CA GLN A 47 -0.80 -5.46 -12.89
C GLN A 47 -0.88 -5.39 -11.36
N ARG A 48 -0.10 -6.25 -10.72
CA ARG A 48 0.23 -6.21 -9.31
C ARG A 48 0.80 -4.82 -9.02
N GLY A 49 -0.02 -3.99 -8.37
CA GLY A 49 0.34 -2.63 -8.00
C GLY A 49 0.12 -1.52 -9.05
N SER A 50 -0.62 -1.72 -10.15
CA SER A 50 -0.95 -0.61 -11.09
C SER A 50 -2.39 -0.11 -11.08
N GLY A 51 -3.28 -0.68 -10.29
CA GLY A 51 -4.59 -0.09 -10.03
C GLY A 51 -4.51 0.70 -8.74
N SER A 52 -4.50 2.04 -8.80
CA SER A 52 -4.88 2.94 -7.69
C SER A 52 -4.44 2.44 -6.31
N GLY A 53 -3.16 2.08 -6.14
CA GLY A 53 -2.69 1.37 -4.95
C GLY A 53 -3.18 2.11 -3.70
N GLY A 54 -4.06 1.50 -2.92
CA GLY A 54 -4.66 2.17 -1.77
C GLY A 54 -3.58 2.58 -0.77
N CYS A 55 -3.75 3.72 -0.11
CA CYS A 55 -2.99 4.04 1.08
C CYS A 55 -3.81 3.49 2.25
N PHE A 56 -3.74 2.17 2.50
CA PHE A 56 -4.68 1.42 3.35
C PHE A 56 -5.06 2.12 4.66
N LEU A 57 -4.06 2.60 5.42
CA LEU A 57 -4.30 3.33 6.66
C LEU A 57 -5.06 4.64 6.40
N THR A 58 -4.63 5.41 5.41
CA THR A 58 -5.30 6.66 5.02
C THR A 58 -6.72 6.41 4.54
N THR A 59 -6.99 5.35 3.77
CA THR A 59 -8.33 5.00 3.29
C THR A 59 -9.26 4.72 4.46
N VAL A 60 -8.84 3.84 5.38
CA VAL A 60 -9.65 3.49 6.56
C VAL A 60 -9.93 4.71 7.43
N CYS A 61 -8.93 5.55 7.66
CA CYS A 61 -9.13 6.74 8.48
C CYS A 61 -10.00 7.81 7.78
N CYS A 62 -9.90 7.97 6.46
CA CYS A 62 -10.76 8.88 5.71
C CYS A 62 -12.21 8.38 5.66
N GLU A 63 -12.42 7.08 5.47
CA GLU A 63 -13.74 6.45 5.53
C GLU A 63 -14.39 6.65 6.91
N GLU A 64 -13.66 6.43 8.00
CA GLU A 64 -14.16 6.66 9.37
C GLU A 64 -14.50 8.15 9.62
N LYS A 65 -13.90 9.09 8.88
CA LYS A 65 -14.24 10.52 8.92
C LYS A 65 -15.33 10.92 7.92
N GLY A 66 -15.88 9.97 7.14
CA GLY A 66 -16.88 10.24 6.12
C GLY A 66 -16.34 11.00 4.90
N LEU A 67 -15.03 10.94 4.66
CA LEU A 67 -14.38 11.57 3.50
C LEU A 67 -14.41 10.63 2.29
N PRO A 68 -14.47 11.17 1.05
CA PRO A 68 -14.45 10.36 -0.16
C PRO A 68 -13.05 9.80 -0.46
N ASP A 69 -12.95 8.73 -1.28
CA ASP A 69 -11.67 8.08 -1.62
C ASP A 69 -10.75 8.92 -2.55
N ASP A 70 -11.24 10.06 -3.04
CA ASP A 70 -10.50 11.07 -3.79
C ASP A 70 -10.25 12.35 -2.97
N CYS A 71 -10.44 12.30 -1.64
CA CYS A 71 -10.16 13.43 -0.77
C CYS A 71 -8.72 13.93 -0.94
N TYR A 72 -8.50 15.19 -0.58
CA TYR A 72 -7.21 15.85 -0.70
C TYR A 72 -6.10 15.06 0.01
N GLU A 73 -6.38 14.51 1.20
CA GLU A 73 -5.43 13.73 1.99
C GLU A 73 -4.98 12.46 1.26
N LEU A 74 -5.92 11.68 0.73
CA LEU A 74 -5.60 10.47 -0.04
C LEU A 74 -4.82 10.81 -1.31
N THR A 75 -5.25 11.84 -2.02
CA THR A 75 -4.61 12.31 -3.25
C THR A 75 -3.16 12.73 -2.98
N MET A 76 -2.91 13.51 -1.94
CA MET A 76 -1.57 13.98 -1.59
C MET A 76 -0.66 12.87 -1.06
N MET A 77 -1.17 11.94 -0.25
CA MET A 77 -0.40 10.77 0.20
C MET A 77 -0.01 9.86 -0.96
N ARG A 78 -0.93 9.63 -1.92
CA ARG A 78 -0.65 8.89 -3.16
C ARG A 78 0.42 9.61 -3.99
N LYS A 79 0.32 10.94 -4.12
CA LYS A 79 1.30 11.78 -4.83
C LYS A 79 2.68 11.71 -4.19
N TYR A 80 2.80 11.86 -2.87
CA TYR A 80 4.07 11.73 -2.15
C TYR A 80 4.71 10.36 -2.37
N ARG A 81 3.93 9.27 -2.24
CA ARG A 81 4.42 7.91 -2.51
C ARG A 81 4.95 7.79 -3.94
N ASP A 82 4.18 8.24 -4.91
CA ASP A 82 4.46 8.00 -6.32
C ASP A 82 5.58 8.90 -6.87
N GLU A 83 5.63 10.15 -6.44
CA GLU A 83 6.62 11.12 -6.91
C GLU A 83 7.93 11.09 -6.15
N ILE A 84 7.93 10.65 -4.88
CA ILE A 84 9.10 10.69 -3.99
C ILE A 84 9.56 9.29 -3.62
N LEU A 85 8.74 8.52 -2.89
CA LEU A 85 9.18 7.22 -2.35
C LEU A 85 9.55 6.23 -3.46
N LYS A 86 8.72 6.11 -4.50
CA LYS A 86 8.99 5.21 -5.65
C LYS A 86 10.27 5.55 -6.42
N LYS A 87 10.80 6.76 -6.31
CA LYS A 87 12.01 7.17 -7.04
C LYS A 87 13.31 6.83 -6.32
N THR A 88 13.24 6.18 -5.16
CA THR A 88 14.42 5.87 -4.35
C THR A 88 14.41 4.41 -3.91
N VAL A 89 15.60 3.79 -3.84
CA VAL A 89 15.74 2.39 -3.38
C VAL A 89 15.23 2.21 -1.95
N LEU A 90 15.45 3.21 -1.09
CA LEU A 90 14.93 3.18 0.28
C LEU A 90 13.40 3.33 0.30
N GLY A 91 12.85 4.27 -0.47
CA GLY A 91 11.41 4.48 -0.54
C GLY A 91 10.65 3.30 -1.11
N GLU A 92 11.20 2.57 -2.08
CA GLU A 92 10.62 1.30 -2.55
C GLU A 92 10.56 0.24 -1.43
N LYS A 93 11.59 0.15 -0.57
CA LYS A 93 11.57 -0.74 0.60
C LYS A 93 10.51 -0.31 1.61
N ILE A 94 10.36 1.00 1.84
CA ILE A 94 9.30 1.57 2.71
C ILE A 94 7.92 1.20 2.17
N ILE A 95 7.68 1.40 0.87
CA ILE A 95 6.41 1.04 0.22
C ILE A 95 6.16 -0.46 0.38
N LYS A 96 7.14 -1.31 0.07
CA LYS A 96 6.99 -2.76 0.19
C LYS A 96 6.63 -3.17 1.62
N PHE A 97 7.32 -2.63 2.62
CA PHE A 97 7.01 -2.86 4.03
C PHE A 97 5.59 -2.42 4.38
N TYR A 98 5.19 -1.22 3.97
CA TYR A 98 3.85 -0.69 4.17
C TYR A 98 2.76 -1.62 3.59
N TYR A 99 2.90 -2.03 2.33
CA TYR A 99 1.89 -2.88 1.68
C TYR A 99 1.80 -4.29 2.27
N ASN A 100 2.87 -4.78 2.91
CA ASN A 100 2.87 -6.07 3.59
C ASN A 100 2.11 -6.01 4.94
N GLU A 101 2.31 -4.96 5.70
CA GLU A 101 1.85 -4.89 7.10
C GLU A 101 0.54 -4.09 7.26
N ALA A 102 0.31 -3.06 6.45
CA ALA A 102 -0.86 -2.18 6.58
C ALA A 102 -2.20 -2.94 6.53
N PRO A 103 -2.41 -4.00 5.71
CA PRO A 103 -3.64 -4.78 5.77
C PRO A 103 -3.92 -5.40 7.13
N ARG A 104 -2.90 -5.94 7.82
CA ARG A 104 -3.03 -6.51 9.16
C ARG A 104 -3.40 -5.41 10.18
N ILE A 105 -2.71 -4.27 10.13
CA ILE A 105 -2.95 -3.13 11.01
C ILE A 105 -4.37 -2.59 10.83
N VAL A 106 -4.85 -2.49 9.59
CA VAL A 106 -6.24 -2.10 9.30
C VAL A 106 -7.25 -3.04 9.97
N GLN A 107 -7.01 -4.36 9.96
CA GLN A 107 -7.91 -5.29 10.63
C GLN A 107 -7.90 -5.10 12.15
N GLN A 108 -6.73 -4.82 12.75
CA GLN A 108 -6.63 -4.50 14.18
C GLN A 108 -7.40 -3.20 14.52
N ILE A 109 -7.23 -2.15 13.71
CA ILE A 109 -7.97 -0.89 13.90
C ILE A 109 -9.48 -1.12 13.80
N LYS A 110 -9.95 -1.86 12.79
CA LYS A 110 -11.38 -2.14 12.59
C LYS A 110 -12.00 -2.94 13.75
N GLY A 111 -11.22 -3.80 14.40
CA GLY A 111 -11.66 -4.57 15.57
C GLY A 111 -11.44 -3.88 16.92
N SER A 112 -10.89 -2.66 16.96
CA SER A 112 -10.58 -1.95 18.20
C SER A 112 -11.74 -1.07 18.65
N ASP A 113 -12.07 -1.11 19.95
CA ASP A 113 -13.02 -0.16 20.57
C ASP A 113 -12.52 1.30 20.49
N LYS A 114 -11.23 1.52 20.24
CA LYS A 114 -10.59 2.84 20.12
C LYS A 114 -10.42 3.29 18.67
N ARG A 115 -11.11 2.64 17.72
CA ARG A 115 -10.99 2.89 16.29
C ARG A 115 -11.06 4.37 15.91
N GLU A 116 -12.03 5.11 16.47
CA GLU A 116 -12.21 6.54 16.19
C GLU A 116 -11.02 7.39 16.63
N GLU A 117 -10.50 7.13 17.85
CA GLU A 117 -9.33 7.81 18.39
C GLU A 117 -8.08 7.53 17.55
N ILE A 118 -7.86 6.25 17.20
CA ILE A 118 -6.73 5.82 16.37
C ILE A 118 -6.83 6.46 14.98
N CYS A 119 -8.01 6.45 14.35
CA CYS A 119 -8.19 7.05 13.04
C CYS A 119 -8.00 8.57 13.05
N THR A 120 -8.44 9.24 14.12
CA THR A 120 -8.21 10.67 14.31
C THR A 120 -6.72 10.99 14.44
N TRP A 121 -5.97 10.18 15.18
CA TRP A 121 -4.52 10.35 15.28
C TRP A 121 -3.81 10.12 13.94
N ILE A 122 -4.12 9.02 13.24
CA ILE A 122 -3.55 8.72 11.92
C ILE A 122 -3.85 9.85 10.94
N TYR A 123 -5.08 10.38 10.95
CA TYR A 123 -5.47 11.52 10.11
C TYR A 123 -4.61 12.75 10.38
N ASN A 124 -4.33 13.07 11.65
CA ASN A 124 -3.46 14.19 12.00
C ASN A 124 -2.01 13.96 11.54
N GLU A 125 -1.48 12.73 11.63
CA GLU A 125 -0.16 12.42 11.09
C GLU A 125 -0.11 12.51 9.57
N ILE A 126 -1.16 12.09 8.86
CA ILE A 126 -1.28 12.29 7.40
C ILE A 126 -1.18 13.78 7.06
N ARG A 127 -1.89 14.64 7.79
CA ARG A 127 -1.83 16.10 7.58
C ARG A 127 -0.41 16.64 7.79
N LYS A 128 0.35 16.10 8.74
CA LYS A 128 1.77 16.47 8.96
C LYS A 128 2.67 15.99 7.83
N VAL A 129 2.50 14.75 7.34
CA VAL A 129 3.24 14.23 6.17
C VAL A 129 2.99 15.10 4.94
N ILE A 130 1.74 15.49 4.70
CA ILE A 130 1.37 16.38 3.58
C ILE A 130 2.03 17.74 3.74
N HIS A 131 1.98 18.33 4.93
CA HIS A 131 2.63 19.61 5.21
C HIS A 131 4.14 19.55 4.93
N ASP A 132 4.82 18.49 5.38
CA ASP A 132 6.26 18.31 5.10
C ASP A 132 6.52 18.16 3.61
N TYR A 133 5.70 17.38 2.89
CA TYR A 133 5.82 17.21 1.45
C TYR A 133 5.62 18.53 0.67
N GLU A 134 4.60 19.31 1.01
CA GLU A 134 4.32 20.60 0.36
C GLU A 134 5.44 21.62 0.56
N ASN A 135 6.13 21.57 1.70
CA ASN A 135 7.27 22.43 2.01
C ASN A 135 8.61 21.88 1.49
N GLY A 136 8.63 20.72 0.85
CA GLY A 136 9.86 20.09 0.34
C GLY A 136 10.71 19.38 1.40
N ASN A 137 10.18 19.19 2.61
CA ASN A 137 10.82 18.44 3.70
C ASN A 137 10.63 16.92 3.49
N LEU A 138 11.22 16.41 2.40
CA LEU A 138 10.91 15.06 1.88
C LEU A 138 11.36 13.93 2.81
N ASN A 139 12.44 14.12 3.57
CA ASN A 139 12.96 13.12 4.50
C ASN A 139 12.13 13.06 5.78
N GLU A 140 11.66 14.21 6.26
CA GLU A 140 10.76 14.36 7.40
C GLU A 140 9.42 13.69 7.09
N ALA A 141 8.87 13.97 5.90
CA ALA A 141 7.65 13.31 5.40
C ALA A 141 7.80 11.77 5.40
N GLY A 142 8.96 11.25 4.98
CA GLY A 142 9.23 9.81 4.92
C GLY A 142 9.39 9.18 6.30
N SER A 143 10.03 9.91 7.22
CA SER A 143 10.17 9.49 8.62
C SER A 143 8.82 9.44 9.32
N ARG A 144 7.97 10.45 9.10
CA ARG A 144 6.59 10.47 9.62
C ARG A 144 5.73 9.38 9.01
N TYR A 145 5.88 9.09 7.71
CA TYR A 145 5.16 8.01 7.04
C TYR A 145 5.41 6.65 7.72
N LEU A 146 6.69 6.34 8.02
CA LEU A 146 7.06 5.12 8.73
C LEU A 146 6.61 5.13 10.20
N PHE A 147 6.82 6.25 10.90
CA PHE A 147 6.44 6.37 12.31
C PHE A 147 4.93 6.24 12.51
N MET A 148 4.13 6.86 11.64
CA MET A 148 2.68 6.74 11.61
C MET A 148 2.25 5.28 11.57
N MET A 149 2.84 4.51 10.65
CA MET A 149 2.53 3.09 10.49
C MET A 149 2.94 2.26 11.72
N TYR A 150 4.14 2.50 12.26
CA TYR A 150 4.63 1.81 13.45
C TYR A 150 3.76 2.07 14.68
N GLN A 151 3.41 3.32 14.94
CA GLN A 151 2.51 3.66 16.05
C GLN A 151 1.12 3.10 15.82
N ALA A 152 0.55 3.18 14.60
CA ALA A 152 -0.75 2.59 14.30
C ALA A 152 -0.79 1.09 14.64
N ASP A 153 0.28 0.35 14.35
CA ASP A 153 0.43 -1.06 14.76
C ASP A 153 0.43 -1.22 16.28
N LEU A 154 1.30 -0.47 16.99
CA LEU A 154 1.42 -0.55 18.45
C LEU A 154 0.11 -0.28 19.17
N VAL A 155 -0.61 0.78 18.76
CA VAL A 155 -1.80 1.29 19.46
C VAL A 155 -3.05 0.49 19.09
N SER A 156 -3.08 -0.10 17.90
CA SER A 156 -4.15 -1.02 17.51
C SER A 156 -3.97 -2.41 18.12
N ALA A 157 -2.74 -2.78 18.51
CA ALA A 157 -2.44 -4.03 19.21
C ALA A 157 -2.61 -3.95 20.75
N ASN A 158 -2.38 -2.78 21.37
CA ASN A 158 -2.37 -2.63 22.83
C ASN A 158 -3.46 -1.66 23.33
N SER A 159 -4.41 -2.18 24.11
CA SER A 159 -5.53 -1.38 24.66
C SER A 159 -5.12 -0.36 25.73
N ASN A 160 -3.89 -0.36 26.24
CA ASN A 160 -3.52 0.33 27.48
C ASN A 160 -2.61 1.58 27.36
N LYS A 161 -2.09 1.96 26.18
CA LYS A 161 -1.35 3.22 26.03
C LYS A 161 -1.52 3.78 24.63
N LEU A 162 -2.12 4.98 24.54
CA LEU A 162 -2.62 5.49 23.27
C LEU A 162 -1.53 6.08 22.39
N PHE A 163 -0.57 6.89 22.88
CA PHE A 163 0.54 7.42 22.07
C PHE A 163 1.76 7.75 22.96
N ILE A 164 2.96 7.82 22.39
CA ILE A 164 4.15 8.38 23.06
C ILE A 164 4.20 9.86 22.67
N ASP A 165 4.05 10.74 23.65
CA ASP A 165 4.17 12.20 23.52
C ASP A 165 5.63 12.62 23.28
#